data_AF-A0A7S2BFZ1-F1
#
_entry.id   AF-A0A7S2BFZ1-F1
#
_cell.length_a   1.000
_cell.length_b   1.000
_cell.length_c   1.000
_cell.angle_alpha   90.00
_cell.angle_beta   90.00
_cell.angle_gamma   90.00
#
_symmetry.space_group_name_H-M   'P 1'
#
loop_
_entity.id
_entity.type
_entity.pdbx_description
1 polymer ?
#
loop_
_entity_poly.entity_id
_entity_poly.type
_entity_poly.pdbx_seq_one_letter_code
_entity_poly.pdbx_strand_id
1 'polypeptide(L)'
;TNNTAPLCGRVTLSGLLARPDLNGQIGEAVSFSADSGRYTVNVNGEQLALKPSNLQAVKRNEADATAFSGGTKVRIKGLSAKPELNGCGGTVLEWNEEKERYAVKLDGSLKDMLLRASNLERDKREAWTPAMHDPATTAHIAKQMEIAAAESMKNANPFASMGLDEDAMNAINEQNKARREAGED
;
A
#
# COMPACT_ATOMS: atom_id res chain seq x y z
N THR A 1 27.05 15.22 28.91
CA THR A 1 27.73 15.47 27.62
C THR A 1 26.95 14.79 26.50
N ASN A 2 25.89 15.41 25.98
CA ASN A 2 25.16 14.88 24.81
C ASN A 2 25.62 15.60 23.55
N ASN A 3 26.88 15.35 23.21
CA ASN A 3 27.40 15.62 21.87
C ASN A 3 26.95 14.46 20.98
N THR A 4 26.06 14.66 20.01
CA THR A 4 25.79 13.59 19.04
C THR A 4 25.34 14.12 17.67
N ALA A 5 26.32 14.21 16.77
CA ALA A 5 26.20 13.61 15.45
C ALA A 5 26.83 12.19 15.52
N PRO A 6 26.42 11.18 14.72
CA PRO A 6 25.57 11.28 13.54
C PRO A 6 24.25 10.48 13.67
N LEU A 7 23.12 11.12 13.37
CA LEU A 7 22.01 10.43 12.71
C LEU A 7 22.11 10.79 11.23
N CYS A 8 22.87 10.01 10.47
CA CYS A 8 22.77 9.96 9.02
C CYS A 8 22.10 8.63 8.66
N GLY A 9 21.05 8.70 7.84
CA GLY A 9 20.23 7.55 7.49
C GLY A 9 18.81 7.62 8.07
N ARG A 10 18.13 6.48 8.12
CA ARG A 10 16.68 6.46 8.36
C ARG A 10 16.31 6.60 9.84
N VAL A 11 15.27 7.38 10.08
CA VAL A 11 14.80 7.74 11.41
C VAL A 11 13.27 7.63 11.48
N THR A 12 12.74 7.11 12.58
CA THR A 12 11.31 7.21 12.89
C THR A 12 11.06 8.50 13.63
N LEU A 13 10.05 9.24 13.19
CA LEU A 13 9.63 10.49 13.78
C LEU A 13 8.70 10.20 14.97
N SER A 14 8.91 10.88 16.09
CA SER A 14 8.04 10.76 17.26
C SER A 14 8.01 12.07 18.05
N GLY A 15 6.97 12.25 18.87
CA GLY A 15 6.84 13.41 19.75
C GLY A 15 6.70 14.76 19.03
N LEU A 16 6.37 14.78 17.74
CA LEU A 16 6.09 16.02 17.01
C LEU A 16 4.74 16.57 17.42
N LEU A 17 4.76 17.74 18.06
CA LEU A 17 3.55 18.43 18.53
C LEU A 17 2.90 19.27 17.41
N ALA A 18 3.71 19.90 16.56
CA ALA A 18 3.21 20.74 15.46
C ALA A 18 2.71 19.93 14.26
N ARG A 19 3.21 18.70 14.09
CA ARG A 19 2.88 17.79 12.98
C ARG A 19 2.68 16.37 13.51
N PRO A 20 1.62 16.14 14.32
CA PRO A 20 1.37 14.83 14.91
C PRO A 20 1.06 13.75 13.87
N ASP A 21 0.61 14.14 12.67
CA ASP A 21 0.40 13.32 11.48
C ASP A 21 1.67 12.60 11.00
N LEU A 22 2.85 13.16 11.29
CA LEU A 22 4.14 12.60 10.91
C LEU A 22 4.71 11.64 11.96
N ASN A 23 4.12 11.55 13.15
CA ASN A 23 4.59 10.62 14.17
C ASN A 23 4.37 9.17 13.72
N GLY A 24 5.40 8.34 13.88
CA GLY A 24 5.44 6.96 13.40
C GLY A 24 5.86 6.81 11.94
N GLN A 25 5.99 7.92 11.19
CA GLN A 25 6.54 7.87 9.84
C GLN A 25 8.06 7.72 9.87
N ILE A 26 8.62 7.23 8.76
CA ILE A 26 10.05 7.07 8.55
C ILE A 26 10.51 8.20 7.63
N GLY A 27 11.60 8.87 8.01
CA GLY A 27 12.30 9.85 7.19
C GLY A 27 13.77 9.50 7.05
N GLU A 28 14.48 10.25 6.21
CA GLU A 28 15.92 10.16 6.03
C GLU A 28 16.58 11.40 6.61
N ALA A 29 17.37 11.24 7.68
CA ALA A 29 18.16 12.32 8.24
C ALA A 29 19.39 12.56 7.34
N VAL A 30 19.43 13.74 6.72
CA VAL A 30 20.41 14.12 5.69
C VAL A 30 21.60 14.87 6.29
N SER A 31 21.33 15.83 7.18
CA SER A 31 22.38 16.66 7.78
C SER A 31 21.98 17.19 9.16
N PHE A 32 22.97 17.60 9.95
CA PHE A 32 22.77 18.27 11.23
C PHE A 32 23.24 19.73 11.15
N SER A 33 22.36 20.66 11.49
CA SER A 33 22.69 22.07 11.64
C SER A 33 23.09 22.33 13.09
N ALA A 34 24.38 22.62 13.30
CA ALA A 34 24.90 22.98 14.62
C ALA A 34 24.29 24.30 15.12
N ASP A 35 24.03 25.25 14.23
CA ASP A 35 23.47 26.56 14.58
C ASP A 35 22.07 26.46 15.18
N SER A 36 21.24 25.57 14.63
CA SER A 36 19.86 25.35 15.10
C SER A 36 19.73 24.18 16.07
N GLY A 37 20.76 23.35 16.21
CA GLY A 37 20.74 22.11 16.97
C GLY A 37 19.75 21.07 16.42
N ARG A 38 19.47 21.09 15.11
CA ARG A 38 18.42 20.28 14.46
C ARG A 38 18.96 19.49 13.29
N TYR A 39 18.31 18.36 13.03
CA TYR A 39 18.53 17.55 11.84
C TYR A 39 17.60 17.99 10.71
N THR A 40 18.13 18.09 9.50
CA THR A 40 17.34 18.15 8.27
C THR A 40 16.94 16.72 7.91
N VAL A 41 15.64 16.44 7.94
CA VAL A 41 15.07 15.11 7.67
C VAL A 41 14.14 15.20 6.47
N ASN A 42 14.38 14.37 5.46
CA ASN A 42 13.47 14.23 4.32
C ASN A 42 12.38 13.21 4.65
N VAL A 43 11.11 13.62 4.56
CA VAL A 43 9.93 12.78 4.81
C VAL A 43 8.98 12.95 3.64
N ASN A 44 8.74 11.88 2.88
CA ASN A 44 7.87 11.89 1.70
C ASN A 44 8.21 13.00 0.67
N GLY A 45 9.49 13.39 0.56
CA GLY A 45 9.96 14.45 -0.34
C GLY A 45 9.98 15.86 0.27
N GLU A 46 9.49 16.04 1.51
CA GLU A 46 9.54 17.30 2.27
C GLU A 46 10.75 17.31 3.22
N GLN A 47 11.54 18.40 3.23
CA GLN A 47 12.62 18.57 4.20
C GLN A 47 12.15 19.30 5.47
N LEU A 48 12.38 18.69 6.63
CA LEU A 48 11.95 19.19 7.94
C LEU A 48 13.15 19.34 8.88
N ALA A 49 13.20 20.45 9.62
CA ALA A 49 14.21 20.71 10.65
C ALA A 49 13.76 20.21 12.03
N LEU A 50 14.15 18.98 12.39
CA LEU A 50 13.67 18.27 13.56
C LEU A 50 14.71 18.19 14.69
N LYS A 51 14.25 18.26 15.94
CA LYS A 51 15.13 18.10 17.09
C LYS A 51 15.61 16.65 17.20
N PRO A 52 16.82 16.41 17.73
CA PRO A 52 17.31 15.05 17.99
C PRO A 52 16.35 14.21 18.85
N SER A 53 15.67 14.83 19.83
CA SER A 53 14.69 14.15 20.70
C SER A 53 13.45 13.62 19.98
N ASN A 54 13.20 14.07 18.75
CA ASN A 54 12.06 13.67 17.93
C ASN A 54 12.41 12.56 16.94
N LEU A 55 13.66 12.09 16.93
CA LEU A 55 14.18 11.16 15.95
C LEU A 55 14.72 9.92 16.64
N GLN A 56 14.30 8.75 16.17
CA GLN A 56 14.83 7.47 16.60
C GLN A 56 15.50 6.78 15.41
N ALA A 57 16.77 6.41 15.54
CA ALA A 57 17.49 5.69 14.49
C ALA A 57 16.77 4.38 14.15
N VAL A 58 16.49 4.16 12.87
CA VAL A 58 16.01 2.88 12.36
C VAL A 58 17.19 2.18 11.72
N LYS A 59 17.69 1.13 12.38
CA LYS A 59 18.64 0.24 11.73
C LYS A 59 17.90 -0.47 10.60
N ARG A 60 18.48 -0.48 9.39
CA ARG A 60 18.07 -1.46 8.38
C ARG A 60 18.33 -2.82 9.01
N ASN A 61 17.28 -3.60 9.19
CA ASN A 61 17.49 -4.98 9.55
C ASN A 61 17.85 -5.69 8.24
N GLU A 62 19.14 -5.78 7.92
CA GLU A 62 19.63 -6.47 6.72
C GLU A 62 19.14 -7.93 6.68
N ALA A 63 18.90 -8.52 7.85
CA ALA A 63 18.25 -9.82 7.99
C ALA A 63 16.82 -9.84 7.42
N ASP A 64 16.09 -8.72 7.51
CA ASP A 64 14.73 -8.63 6.96
C ASP A 64 14.73 -8.54 5.44
N ALA A 65 15.74 -7.94 4.81
CA ALA A 65 15.83 -7.87 3.34
C ALA A 65 16.21 -9.23 2.71
N THR A 66 16.93 -10.06 3.47
CA THR A 66 17.41 -11.39 3.04
C THR A 66 16.57 -12.55 3.60
N ALA A 67 15.53 -12.27 4.38
CA ALA A 67 14.70 -13.28 5.04
C ALA A 67 13.97 -14.20 4.03
N PHE A 68 13.54 -13.64 2.90
CA PHE A 68 12.79 -14.30 1.84
C PHE A 68 13.32 -13.91 0.45
N SER A 69 13.43 -14.88 -0.45
CA SER A 69 13.72 -14.65 -1.86
C SER A 69 12.43 -14.49 -2.66
N GLY A 70 12.50 -13.81 -3.81
CA GLY A 70 11.40 -13.81 -4.78
C GLY A 70 10.95 -15.23 -5.13
N GLY A 71 9.64 -15.43 -5.25
CA GLY A 71 8.99 -16.72 -5.43
C GLY A 71 8.70 -17.49 -4.13
N THR A 72 9.21 -17.06 -2.97
CA THR A 72 8.99 -17.78 -1.70
C THR A 72 7.52 -17.77 -1.31
N LYS A 73 6.99 -18.95 -0.95
CA LYS A 73 5.65 -19.09 -0.39
C LYS A 73 5.63 -18.71 1.07
N VAL A 74 4.73 -17.81 1.41
CA VAL A 74 4.60 -17.26 2.75
C VAL A 74 3.15 -17.24 3.20
N ARG A 75 2.93 -17.29 4.51
CA ARG A 75 1.66 -16.99 5.14
C ARG A 75 1.78 -15.70 5.91
N ILE A 76 0.72 -14.91 5.87
CA ILE A 76 0.66 -13.65 6.57
C ILE A 76 0.29 -13.89 8.03
N LYS A 77 0.94 -13.18 8.95
CA LYS A 77 0.57 -13.17 10.37
C LYS A 77 0.78 -11.80 11.00
N GLY A 78 0.11 -11.59 12.14
CA GLY A 78 0.36 -10.43 12.99
C GLY A 78 0.02 -9.07 12.35
N LEU A 79 -0.82 -9.03 11.33
CA LEU A 79 -1.36 -7.76 10.82
C LEU A 79 -2.43 -7.23 11.77
N SER A 80 -2.18 -6.05 12.32
CA SER A 80 -3.14 -5.33 13.18
C SER A 80 -4.12 -4.47 12.38
N ALA A 81 -3.67 -3.90 11.26
CA ALA A 81 -4.51 -3.02 10.42
C ALA A 81 -5.52 -3.79 9.56
N LYS A 82 -5.18 -5.04 9.20
CA LYS A 82 -6.00 -5.94 8.38
C LYS A 82 -5.94 -7.37 8.92
N PRO A 83 -6.52 -7.62 10.10
CA PRO A 83 -6.43 -8.92 10.74
C PRO A 83 -7.07 -10.04 9.92
N GLU A 84 -8.01 -9.72 9.03
CA GLU A 84 -8.68 -10.66 8.12
C GLU A 84 -7.75 -11.33 7.10
N LEU A 85 -6.54 -10.78 6.90
CA LEU A 85 -5.54 -11.35 6.01
C LEU A 85 -4.58 -12.30 6.73
N ASN A 86 -4.63 -12.36 8.07
CA ASN A 86 -3.80 -13.29 8.82
C ASN A 86 -4.23 -14.74 8.52
N GLY A 87 -3.27 -15.60 8.21
CA GLY A 87 -3.49 -16.98 7.78
C GLY A 87 -3.55 -17.15 6.26
N CYS A 88 -3.79 -16.08 5.49
CA CYS A 88 -3.79 -16.13 4.03
C CYS A 88 -2.39 -16.47 3.48
N GLY A 89 -2.37 -17.32 2.46
CA GLY A 89 -1.19 -17.62 1.66
C GLY A 89 -0.86 -16.52 0.65
N GLY A 90 0.41 -16.42 0.31
CA GLY A 90 0.89 -15.54 -0.74
C GLY A 90 2.29 -15.90 -1.23
N THR A 91 2.71 -15.21 -2.28
CA THR A 91 4.01 -15.37 -2.91
C THR A 91 4.79 -14.07 -2.79
N VAL A 92 5.99 -14.14 -2.21
CA VAL A 92 6.92 -13.01 -2.23
C VAL A 92 7.33 -12.77 -3.68
N LEU A 93 7.20 -11.54 -4.15
CA LEU A 93 7.66 -11.12 -5.48
C LEU A 93 9.08 -10.56 -5.35
N GLU A 94 9.20 -9.46 -4.62
CA GLU A 94 10.45 -8.71 -4.48
C GLU A 94 10.51 -7.96 -3.14
N TRP A 95 11.73 -7.61 -2.73
CA TRP A 95 11.95 -6.70 -1.61
C TRP A 95 11.90 -5.27 -2.12
N ASN A 96 11.00 -4.46 -1.56
CA ASN A 96 10.96 -3.04 -1.83
C ASN A 96 11.88 -2.32 -0.83
N GLU A 97 13.07 -1.91 -1.27
CA GLU A 97 14.06 -1.22 -0.42
C GLU A 97 13.58 0.12 0.11
N GLU A 98 12.80 0.86 -0.70
CA GLU A 98 12.27 2.17 -0.32
C GLU A 98 11.32 2.07 0.87
N LYS A 99 10.45 1.05 0.86
CA LYS A 99 9.41 0.85 1.88
C LYS A 99 9.79 -0.17 2.95
N GLU A 100 10.92 -0.86 2.77
CA GLU A 100 11.41 -2.00 3.56
C GLU A 100 10.34 -3.03 3.86
N ARG A 101 9.68 -3.43 2.78
CA ARG A 101 8.58 -4.38 2.82
C ARG A 101 8.72 -5.29 1.63
N TYR A 102 8.37 -6.54 1.83
CA TYR A 102 8.19 -7.47 0.73
C TYR A 102 6.90 -7.16 0.00
N ALA A 103 7.00 -7.02 -1.31
CA ALA A 103 5.85 -7.13 -2.19
C ALA A 103 5.42 -8.60 -2.21
N VAL A 104 4.22 -8.86 -1.70
CA VAL A 104 3.63 -10.20 -1.61
C VAL A 104 2.34 -10.20 -2.40
N LYS A 105 2.27 -11.07 -3.41
CA LYS A 105 1.04 -11.37 -4.14
C LYS A 105 0.22 -12.35 -3.32
N LEU A 106 -0.93 -11.91 -2.82
CA LEU A 106 -1.82 -12.82 -2.08
C LEU A 106 -2.52 -13.77 -3.02
N ASP A 107 -2.74 -14.99 -2.55
CA ASP A 107 -3.38 -16.01 -3.35
C ASP A 107 -4.85 -15.61 -3.62
N GLY A 108 -5.17 -15.49 -4.91
CA GLY A 108 -6.48 -15.05 -5.42
C GLY A 108 -6.84 -13.58 -5.18
N SER A 109 -5.85 -12.75 -4.81
CA SER A 109 -5.93 -11.30 -4.97
C SER A 109 -5.26 -10.87 -6.28
N LEU A 110 -5.82 -9.87 -6.94
CA LEU A 110 -5.18 -9.18 -8.07
C LEU A 110 -4.17 -8.12 -7.62
N LYS A 111 -4.20 -7.74 -6.34
CA LYS A 111 -3.38 -6.66 -5.79
C LYS A 111 -2.25 -7.21 -4.92
N ASP A 112 -1.05 -6.69 -5.17
CA ASP A 112 0.13 -6.95 -4.36
C ASP A 112 0.11 -6.12 -3.07
N MET A 113 0.65 -6.69 -2.00
CA MET A 113 0.71 -6.06 -0.70
C MET A 113 2.14 -5.91 -0.21
N LEU A 114 2.43 -4.75 0.38
CA LEU A 114 3.72 -4.48 1.01
C LEU A 114 3.66 -4.85 2.49
N LEU A 115 4.35 -5.93 2.85
CA LEU A 115 4.33 -6.53 4.18
C LEU A 115 5.75 -6.59 4.77
N ARG A 116 5.88 -6.41 6.09
CA ARG A 116 7.18 -6.56 6.76
C ARG A 116 7.57 -8.03 6.88
N ALA A 117 8.86 -8.32 6.94
CA ALA A 117 9.38 -9.67 7.15
C ALA A 117 8.76 -10.33 8.40
N SER A 118 8.56 -9.57 9.49
CA SER A 118 7.91 -10.05 10.72
C SER A 118 6.44 -10.43 10.56
N ASN A 119 5.78 -9.93 9.51
CA ASN A 119 4.40 -10.29 9.16
C ASN A 119 4.33 -11.51 8.23
N LEU A 120 5.47 -12.10 7.87
CA LEU A 120 5.56 -13.22 6.95
C LEU A 120 6.14 -14.45 7.65
N GLU A 121 5.62 -15.61 7.30
CA GLU A 121 6.12 -16.90 7.75
C GLU A 121 6.27 -17.81 6.54
N ARG A 122 7.41 -18.51 6.39
CA ARG A 122 7.58 -19.46 5.29
C ARG A 122 6.53 -20.55 5.38
N ASP A 123 5.79 -20.76 4.30
CA ASP A 123 4.86 -21.87 4.24
C ASP A 123 5.66 -23.17 4.05
N LYS A 124 5.67 -24.03 5.07
CA LYS A 124 6.40 -25.30 5.08
C LYS A 124 5.62 -26.45 4.44
N ARG A 125 4.42 -26.21 3.90
CA ARG A 125 3.61 -27.25 3.28
C ARG A 125 4.17 -27.57 1.89
N GLU A 126 4.65 -28.80 1.71
CA GLU A 126 5.29 -29.29 0.47
C GLU A 126 4.34 -29.36 -0.74
N ALA A 127 3.01 -29.33 -0.53
CA ALA A 127 2.02 -29.43 -1.59
C ALA A 127 0.98 -28.32 -1.49
N TRP A 128 1.29 -27.17 -2.08
CA TRP A 128 0.29 -26.15 -2.37
C TRP A 128 -0.42 -26.49 -3.68
N THR A 129 -1.56 -27.19 -3.59
CA THR A 129 -2.47 -27.32 -4.74
C THR A 129 -3.46 -26.16 -4.72
N PRO A 130 -3.82 -25.57 -5.89
CA PRO A 130 -4.89 -24.58 -5.99
C PRO A 130 -6.23 -25.01 -5.37
N ALA A 131 -6.48 -26.32 -5.26
CA ALA A 131 -7.65 -26.91 -4.61
C ALA A 131 -7.63 -26.86 -3.06
N MET A 132 -6.52 -26.44 -2.45
CA MET A 132 -6.30 -26.45 -0.99
C MET A 132 -6.20 -25.03 -0.43
N HIS A 133 -7.02 -24.11 -0.95
CA HIS A 133 -7.18 -22.80 -0.33
C HIS A 133 -7.64 -22.99 1.11
N ASP A 134 -6.82 -22.50 2.05
CA ASP A 134 -7.22 -22.40 3.45
C ASP A 134 -8.54 -21.62 3.55
N PRO A 135 -9.45 -21.94 4.49
CA PRO A 135 -10.67 -21.18 4.73
C PRO A 135 -10.50 -19.65 4.67
N ALA A 136 -9.38 -19.13 5.19
CA ALA A 136 -9.07 -17.69 5.14
C ALA A 136 -8.84 -17.18 3.70
N THR A 137 -8.08 -17.91 2.89
CA THR A 137 -7.82 -17.57 1.49
C THR A 137 -9.10 -17.69 0.66
N THR A 138 -9.89 -18.74 0.87
CA THR A 138 -11.17 -18.95 0.19
C THR A 138 -12.16 -17.82 0.52
N ALA A 139 -12.25 -17.43 1.79
CA ALA A 139 -13.09 -16.32 2.23
C ALA A 139 -12.63 -14.98 1.63
N HIS A 140 -11.32 -14.75 1.55
CA HIS A 140 -10.78 -13.54 0.93
C HIS A 140 -11.13 -13.46 -0.56
N ILE A 141 -10.96 -14.56 -1.30
CA ILE A 141 -11.27 -14.63 -2.74
C ILE A 141 -12.76 -14.41 -2.99
N ALA A 142 -13.62 -15.09 -2.23
CA ALA A 142 -15.06 -14.91 -2.34
C ALA A 142 -15.47 -13.45 -2.12
N LYS A 143 -14.92 -12.81 -1.09
CA LYS A 143 -15.17 -11.40 -0.79
C LYS A 143 -14.66 -10.46 -1.88
N GLN A 144 -13.50 -10.73 -2.46
CA GLN A 144 -12.97 -9.94 -3.58
C GLN A 144 -13.82 -10.08 -4.85
N MET A 145 -14.30 -11.29 -5.16
CA MET A 145 -15.22 -11.51 -6.28
C MET A 145 -16.55 -10.78 -6.09
N GLU A 146 -17.10 -10.77 -4.87
CA GLU A 146 -18.33 -10.04 -4.56
C GLU A 146 -18.15 -8.52 -4.73
N ILE A 147 -17.03 -7.97 -4.24
CA ILE A 147 -16.69 -6.55 -4.42
C ILE A 147 -16.52 -6.20 -5.90
N ALA A 148 -15.77 -7.01 -6.65
CA ALA A 148 -15.55 -6.79 -8.08
C ALA A 148 -16.86 -6.88 -8.88
N ALA A 149 -17.75 -7.82 -8.53
CA ALA A 149 -19.07 -7.92 -9.14
C ALA A 149 -19.94 -6.70 -8.82
N ALA A 150 -19.93 -6.22 -7.58
CA ALA A 150 -20.68 -5.03 -7.17
C ALA A 150 -20.14 -3.74 -7.85
N GLU A 151 -18.83 -3.61 -8.01
CA GLU A 151 -18.21 -2.48 -8.75
C GLU A 151 -18.55 -2.57 -10.25
N SER A 152 -18.52 -3.76 -10.84
CA SER A 152 -18.93 -3.98 -12.22
C SER A 152 -20.40 -3.62 -12.47
N MET A 153 -21.31 -3.91 -11.53
CA MET A 153 -22.72 -3.53 -11.65
C MET A 153 -22.95 -2.02 -11.53
N LYS A 154 -22.13 -1.29 -10.76
CA LYS A 154 -22.24 0.17 -10.63
C LYS A 154 -21.76 0.92 -11.86
N ASN A 155 -20.75 0.39 -12.55
CA ASN A 155 -20.20 0.96 -13.78
C ASN A 155 -20.86 0.40 -15.05
N ALA A 156 -21.78 -0.56 -14.91
CA ALA A 156 -22.53 -1.09 -16.04
C ALA A 156 -23.48 -0.02 -16.58
N ASN A 157 -23.29 0.37 -17.84
CA ASN A 157 -24.24 1.23 -18.54
C ASN A 157 -25.59 0.47 -18.64
N PRO A 158 -26.68 0.95 -18.02
CA PRO A 158 -27.96 0.24 -17.97
C PRO A 158 -28.60 0.04 -19.35
N PHE A 159 -28.09 0.70 -20.39
CA PHE A 159 -28.57 0.58 -21.77
C PHE A 159 -27.74 -0.37 -22.65
N ALA A 160 -26.63 -0.92 -22.15
CA ALA A 160 -25.80 -1.86 -22.93
C ALA A 160 -26.58 -3.11 -23.39
N SER A 161 -27.57 -3.55 -22.60
CA SER A 161 -28.46 -4.66 -22.96
C SER A 161 -29.56 -4.28 -23.98
N MET A 162 -29.78 -2.99 -24.24
CA MET A 162 -30.71 -2.48 -25.26
C MET A 162 -30.02 -2.22 -26.62
N GLY A 163 -28.73 -2.52 -26.75
CA GLY A 163 -28.00 -2.41 -28.03
C GLY A 163 -27.74 -0.97 -28.49
N LEU A 164 -27.88 0.02 -27.60
CA LEU A 164 -27.51 1.40 -27.86
C LEU A 164 -26.06 1.60 -27.44
N ASP A 165 -25.17 1.76 -28.41
CA ASP A 165 -23.77 2.08 -28.17
C ASP A 165 -23.60 3.51 -27.63
N GLU A 166 -22.43 3.78 -27.05
CA GLU A 166 -22.08 5.07 -26.45
C GLU A 166 -22.13 6.20 -27.49
N ASP A 167 -21.87 5.88 -28.75
CA ASP A 167 -21.97 6.77 -29.90
C ASP A 167 -23.41 7.19 -30.20
N ALA A 168 -24.38 6.27 -30.14
CA ALA A 168 -25.80 6.59 -30.31
C ALA A 168 -26.33 7.51 -29.19
N MET A 169 -25.88 7.33 -27.95
CA MET A 169 -26.27 8.22 -26.85
C MET A 169 -25.67 9.61 -27.00
N ASN A 170 -24.39 9.71 -27.37
CA ASN A 170 -23.75 10.99 -27.63
C ASN A 170 -24.45 11.71 -28.79
N ALA A 171 -24.81 11.00 -29.86
CA ALA A 171 -25.58 11.56 -30.97
C ALA A 171 -26.96 12.08 -30.54
N ILE A 172 -27.69 11.34 -29.70
CA ILE A 172 -29.00 11.77 -29.18
C ILE A 172 -28.85 13.00 -28.27
N ASN A 173 -27.84 13.01 -27.39
CA ASN A 173 -27.61 14.13 -26.49
C ASN A 173 -27.19 15.39 -27.25
N GLU A 174 -26.36 15.23 -28.27
CA GLU A 174 -25.91 16.32 -29.15
C GLU A 174 -27.05 16.83 -30.03
N GLN A 175 -27.92 15.95 -30.52
CA GLN A 175 -29.13 16.32 -31.25
C GLN A 175 -30.15 17.06 -30.36
N ASN A 176 -30.30 16.66 -29.09
CA ASN A 176 -31.15 17.36 -28.11
C ASN A 176 -30.56 18.70 -27.68
N LYS A 177 -29.24 18.79 -27.54
CA LYS A 177 -28.53 20.05 -27.29
C LYS A 177 -28.70 21.02 -28.46
N ALA A 178 -28.47 20.57 -29.69
CA ALA A 178 -28.70 21.35 -30.89
C ALA A 178 -30.16 21.80 -31.01
N ARG A 179 -31.12 20.96 -30.64
CA ARG A 179 -32.56 21.29 -30.67
C ARG A 179 -32.97 22.30 -29.59
N ARG A 180 -32.31 22.30 -28.42
CA ARG A 180 -32.46 23.34 -27.38
C ARG A 180 -31.80 24.65 -27.78
N GLU A 181 -30.66 24.59 -28.45
CA GLU A 181 -30.00 25.76 -29.02
C GLU A 181 -30.76 26.33 -30.24
N ALA A 182 -31.60 25.51 -30.89
CA ALA A 182 -32.37 25.86 -32.07
C ALA A 182 -33.87 26.16 -31.81
N GLY A 183 -34.33 26.30 -30.57
CA GLY A 183 -35.75 26.50 -30.29
C GLY A 183 -36.07 27.63 -29.31
N GLU A 184 -36.63 28.72 -29.84
CA GLU A 184 -37.70 29.61 -29.31
C GLU A 184 -37.42 31.11 -29.55
N ASP A 185 -37.77 31.57 -30.75
CA ASP A 185 -38.61 32.75 -31.01
C ASP A 185 -39.68 32.34 -32.05
#